data_AF-A0A5B7C2K8-F1
#
_entry.id   AF-A0A5B7C2K8-F1
#
_cell.length_a   1.000
_cell.length_b   1.000
_cell.length_c   1.000
_cell.angle_alpha   90.00
_cell.angle_beta   90.00
_cell.angle_gamma   90.00
#
_symmetry.space_group_name_H-M   'P 1'
#
loop_
_entity.id
_entity.type
_entity.pdbx_description
1 polymer ?
#
loop_
_entity_poly.entity_id
_entity_poly.type
_entity_poly.pdbx_seq_one_letter_code
_entity_poly.pdbx_strand_id
1 'polypeptide(L)'
;MDRGGEYSSNKFFDFCKNHGIKHQLTTSYSPQQNGISESKNRTIVEMACSMLKGKNLTKVFWAEAVSCAVYILNRCPTKSVLDMTPEEAWSSYKPNVEVLGVFGCVAYAHVPAEKRKKFDGKGEKCIFIGYNDRTKGYKLF
;
A
#
# COMPACT_ATOMS: atom_id res chain seq x y z
N MET A 1 14.63 -4.27 15.22
CA MET A 1 13.54 -5.24 14.96
C MET A 1 13.29 -6.05 16.22
N ASP A 2 12.04 -6.46 16.44
CA ASP A 2 11.69 -7.30 17.60
C ASP A 2 12.50 -8.61 17.60
N ARG A 3 12.75 -9.17 18.78
CA ARG A 3 13.49 -10.44 18.98
C ARG A 3 12.65 -11.67 18.65
N GLY A 4 11.65 -11.54 17.79
CA GLY A 4 10.92 -12.68 17.24
C GLY A 4 11.89 -13.66 16.58
N GLY A 5 11.64 -14.96 16.74
CA GLY A 5 12.54 -16.03 16.26
C GLY A 5 12.84 -15.96 14.76
N GLU A 6 11.94 -15.36 13.97
CA GLU A 6 12.08 -15.14 12.53
C GLU A 6 13.20 -14.12 12.20
N TYR A 7 13.30 -13.04 12.98
CA TYR A 7 14.31 -11.98 12.82
C TYR A 7 15.64 -12.33 13.47
N SER A 8 15.66 -13.32 14.37
CA SER A 8 16.86 -13.74 15.10
C SER A 8 17.59 -14.93 14.44
N SER A 9 17.16 -15.35 13.25
CA SER A 9 17.79 -16.48 12.56
C SER A 9 19.17 -16.10 11.98
N ASN A 10 20.14 -17.02 12.08
CA ASN A 10 21.47 -16.83 11.49
C ASN A 10 21.39 -16.57 9.97
N LYS A 11 20.43 -17.20 9.27
CA LYS A 11 20.18 -16.97 7.84
C LYS A 11 19.83 -15.51 7.54
N PHE A 12 18.99 -14.89 8.37
CA PHE A 12 18.61 -13.50 8.20
C PHE A 12 19.76 -12.55 8.56
N PHE A 13 20.56 -12.89 9.57
CA PHE A 13 21.78 -12.16 9.91
C PHE A 13 22.79 -12.15 8.76
N ASP A 14 23.06 -13.32 8.16
CA ASP A 14 23.97 -13.44 7.01
C ASP A 14 23.43 -12.68 5.79
N PHE A 15 22.12 -12.73 5.54
CA PHE A 15 21.49 -11.94 4.49
C PHE A 15 21.73 -10.44 4.69
N CYS A 16 21.47 -9.91 5.90
CA CYS A 16 21.70 -8.50 6.21
C CYS A 16 23.18 -8.13 6.04
N LYS A 17 24.10 -8.96 6.54
CA LYS A 17 25.55 -8.74 6.43
C LYS A 17 25.99 -8.68 4.97
N ASN A 18 25.52 -9.59 4.14
CA ASN A 18 25.86 -9.66 2.71
C ASN A 18 25.35 -8.45 1.91
N HIS A 19 24.26 -7.83 2.36
CA HIS A 19 23.69 -6.61 1.74
C HIS A 19 24.17 -5.31 2.41
N GLY A 20 25.13 -5.37 3.34
CA GLY A 20 25.63 -4.20 4.05
C GLY A 20 24.61 -3.57 5.01
N ILE A 21 23.53 -4.29 5.35
CA ILE A 21 22.46 -3.82 6.22
C ILE A 21 22.90 -4.02 7.67
N LYS A 22 23.01 -2.92 8.44
CA LYS A 22 23.24 -2.99 9.89
C LYS A 22 21.99 -3.50 10.59
N HIS A 23 21.97 -4.80 10.89
CA HIS A 23 20.87 -5.42 11.63
C HIS A 23 20.95 -5.06 13.12
N GLN A 24 20.15 -4.09 13.56
CA GLN A 24 20.01 -3.73 14.97
C GLN A 24 18.73 -4.33 15.55
N LEU A 25 18.90 -5.32 16.44
CA LEU A 25 17.81 -5.84 17.25
C LEU A 25 17.39 -4.77 18.27
N THR A 26 16.10 -4.70 18.58
CA THR A 26 15.63 -3.83 19.67
C THR A 26 16.34 -4.24 20.97
N THR A 27 16.78 -3.23 21.71
CA THR A 27 17.32 -3.42 23.05
C THR A 27 16.27 -4.06 23.94
N SER A 28 16.70 -4.96 24.83
CA SER A 28 15.84 -5.52 25.88
C SER A 28 15.15 -4.34 26.59
N TYR A 29 13.82 -4.38 26.77
CA TYR A 29 13.04 -3.32 27.43
C TYR A 29 12.89 -1.98 26.68
N SER A 30 12.98 -1.94 25.34
CA SER A 30 12.65 -0.75 24.54
C SER A 30 11.40 -0.94 23.64
N PRO A 31 10.22 -1.22 24.21
CA PRO A 31 8.98 -1.49 23.44
C PRO A 31 8.52 -0.30 22.59
N GLN A 32 8.96 0.92 22.90
CA GLN A 32 8.62 2.14 22.16
C GLN A 32 9.08 2.07 20.69
N GLN A 33 10.21 1.39 20.41
CA GLN A 33 10.70 1.21 19.04
C GLN A 33 9.78 0.29 18.21
N ASN A 34 9.15 -0.70 18.84
CA ASN A 34 8.16 -1.54 18.16
C ASN A 34 6.78 -0.89 18.10
N GLY A 35 6.45 -0.06 19.11
CA GLY A 35 5.16 0.62 19.21
C GLY A 35 4.84 1.52 18.02
N ILE A 36 5.84 2.14 17.38
CA ILE A 36 5.63 2.93 16.15
C ILE A 36 5.19 2.03 14.99
N SER A 37 5.85 0.89 14.81
CA SER A 37 5.55 -0.09 13.75
C SER A 37 4.19 -0.75 14.00
N GLU A 38 3.90 -1.15 15.24
CA GLU A 38 2.62 -1.72 15.65
C GLU A 38 1.46 -0.72 15.43
N SER A 39 1.67 0.54 15.80
CA SER A 39 0.66 1.59 15.58
C SER A 39 0.38 1.80 14.10
N LYS A 40 1.42 1.83 13.25
CA LYS A 40 1.24 1.94 11.79
C LYS A 40 0.50 0.74 11.22
N ASN A 41 0.87 -0.47 11.62
CA ASN A 41 0.20 -1.71 11.17
C ASN A 41 -1.28 -1.70 11.55
N ARG A 42 -1.62 -1.28 12.77
CA ARG A 42 -3.01 -1.13 13.20
C ARG A 42 -3.78 -0.14 12.32
N THR A 43 -3.23 1.04 12.06
CA THR A 43 -3.87 2.04 11.18
C THR A 43 -4.10 1.49 9.77
N ILE A 44 -3.14 0.79 9.18
CA ILE A 44 -3.26 0.19 7.84
C ILE A 44 -4.42 -0.83 7.82
N VAL A 45 -4.47 -1.73 8.81
CA VAL A 45 -5.51 -2.77 8.89
C VAL A 45 -6.89 -2.17 9.11
N GLU A 46 -7.01 -1.17 9.98
CA GLU A 46 -8.27 -0.45 10.24
C GLU A 46 -8.77 0.27 8.99
N MET A 47 -7.89 0.95 8.25
CA MET A 47 -8.22 1.58 6.99
C MET A 47 -8.68 0.57 5.94
N ALA A 48 -7.96 -0.53 5.76
CA ALA A 48 -8.33 -1.58 4.82
C ALA A 48 -9.69 -2.20 5.17
N CYS A 49 -9.95 -2.47 6.45
CA CYS A 49 -11.24 -2.96 6.93
C CYS A 49 -12.37 -1.96 6.64
N SER A 50 -12.10 -0.66 6.83
CA SER A 50 -13.07 0.41 6.57
C SER A 50 -13.39 0.54 5.08
N MET A 51 -12.38 0.43 4.20
CA MET A 51 -12.56 0.43 2.74
C MET A 51 -13.44 -0.74 2.26
N LEU A 52 -13.17 -1.95 2.76
CA LEU A 52 -13.95 -3.14 2.42
C LEU A 52 -15.41 -3.00 2.89
N LYS A 53 -15.62 -2.62 4.15
CA LYS A 53 -16.96 -2.42 4.72
C LYS A 53 -17.72 -1.30 4.01
N GLY A 54 -17.06 -0.19 3.71
CA GLY A 54 -17.67 0.98 3.08
C GLY A 54 -18.22 0.72 1.66
N LYS A 55 -17.76 -0.34 0.99
CA LYS A 55 -18.23 -0.75 -0.35
C LYS A 55 -18.82 -2.16 -0.40
N ASN A 56 -19.08 -2.78 0.75
CA ASN A 56 -19.57 -4.15 0.85
C ASN A 56 -18.73 -5.17 0.05
N LEU A 57 -17.41 -4.97 -0.01
CA LEU A 57 -16.50 -5.88 -0.69
C LEU A 57 -16.10 -7.04 0.22
N THR A 58 -15.99 -8.22 -0.36
CA THR A 58 -15.63 -9.44 0.37
C THR A 58 -14.16 -9.39 0.80
N LYS A 59 -13.82 -10.19 1.83
CA LYS A 59 -12.45 -10.29 2.35
C LYS A 59 -11.43 -10.77 1.32
N VAL A 60 -11.84 -11.26 0.15
CA VAL A 60 -10.90 -11.67 -0.91
C VAL A 60 -10.02 -10.51 -1.38
N PHE A 61 -10.51 -9.27 -1.28
CA PHE A 61 -9.81 -8.05 -1.68
C PHE A 61 -8.95 -7.44 -0.55
N TRP A 62 -8.64 -8.20 0.50
CA TRP A 62 -7.93 -7.66 1.66
C TRP A 62 -6.53 -7.16 1.30
N ALA A 63 -5.82 -7.87 0.42
CA ALA A 63 -4.46 -7.51 0.02
C ALA A 63 -4.45 -6.21 -0.78
N GLU A 64 -5.43 -6.05 -1.67
CA GLU A 64 -5.68 -4.85 -2.47
C GLU A 64 -6.06 -3.67 -1.59
N ALA A 65 -6.95 -3.88 -0.62
CA ALA A 65 -7.34 -2.85 0.34
C ALA A 65 -6.16 -2.38 1.21
N VAL A 66 -5.33 -3.31 1.68
CA VAL A 66 -4.10 -3.01 2.43
C VAL A 66 -3.11 -2.23 1.55
N SER A 67 -2.87 -2.67 0.32
CA SER A 67 -2.01 -1.97 -0.63
C SER A 67 -2.51 -0.55 -0.92
N CYS A 68 -3.81 -0.38 -1.12
CA CYS A 68 -4.44 0.93 -1.31
C CYS A 68 -4.29 1.82 -0.07
N ALA A 69 -4.50 1.28 1.14
CA ALA A 69 -4.32 2.01 2.39
C ALA A 69 -2.88 2.51 2.56
N VAL A 70 -1.88 1.65 2.29
CA VAL A 70 -0.46 2.03 2.31
C VAL A 70 -0.17 3.13 1.29
N TYR A 71 -0.68 2.98 0.06
CA TYR A 71 -0.49 3.96 -1.00
C TYR A 71 -1.01 5.34 -0.63
N ILE A 72 -2.21 5.40 -0.02
CA ILE A 72 -2.84 6.63 0.48
C ILE A 72 -2.04 7.20 1.65
N LEU A 73 -1.71 6.39 2.66
CA LEU A 73 -0.99 6.85 3.85
C LEU A 73 0.39 7.46 3.51
N ASN A 74 1.09 6.91 2.52
CA ASN A 74 2.37 7.46 2.07
C ASN A 74 2.22 8.82 1.36
N ARG A 75 1.02 9.15 0.88
CA ARG A 75 0.69 10.41 0.17
C ARG A 75 -0.15 11.35 1.02
N CYS A 76 -0.44 10.99 2.26
CA CYS A 76 -1.09 11.86 3.23
C CYS A 76 -0.03 12.63 4.06
N PRO A 77 -0.32 13.87 4.46
CA PRO A 77 0.51 14.59 5.42
C PRO A 77 0.56 13.83 6.75
N THR A 78 1.71 13.83 7.42
CA THR A 78 1.85 13.19 8.73
C THR A 78 2.57 14.11 9.71
N LYS A 79 2.29 14.01 11.00
CA LYS A 79 3.00 14.82 12.01
C LYS A 79 4.51 14.54 12.07
N SER A 80 4.94 13.37 11.61
CA SER A 80 6.34 12.97 11.59
C SER A 80 7.16 13.67 10.51
N VAL A 81 6.51 14.23 9.50
CA VAL A 81 7.17 14.89 8.38
C VAL A 81 6.49 16.23 8.12
N LEU A 82 7.20 17.32 8.44
CA LEU A 82 6.63 18.66 8.38
C LEU A 82 6.47 19.12 6.93
N ASP A 83 5.30 19.64 6.59
CA ASP A 83 4.95 20.24 5.29
C ASP A 83 5.16 19.37 4.04
N MET A 84 5.34 18.05 4.22
CA MET A 84 5.48 17.10 3.13
C MET A 84 4.90 15.72 3.49
N THR A 85 4.65 14.92 2.47
CA THR A 85 4.20 13.54 2.57
C THR A 85 5.38 12.58 2.76
N PRO A 86 5.18 11.40 3.37
CA PRO A 86 6.22 10.38 3.46
C PRO A 86 6.83 10.02 2.09
N GLU A 87 6.01 9.97 1.04
CA GLU A 87 6.46 9.73 -0.33
C GLU A 87 7.38 10.86 -0.85
N GLU A 88 7.03 12.12 -0.59
CA GLU A 88 7.88 13.28 -0.91
C GLU A 88 9.22 13.20 -0.21
N ALA A 89 9.21 12.93 1.09
CA ALA A 89 10.42 12.84 1.89
C ALA A 89 11.35 11.71 1.43
N TRP A 90 10.77 10.59 0.96
CA TRP A 90 11.53 9.43 0.51
C TRP A 90 12.03 9.56 -0.93
N SER A 91 11.18 10.02 -1.85
CA SER A 91 11.47 10.04 -3.29
C SER A 91 11.98 11.39 -3.80
N SER A 92 11.93 12.44 -2.97
CA SER A 92 12.13 13.84 -3.38
C SER A 92 11.16 14.32 -4.46
N TYR A 93 10.07 13.60 -4.72
CA TYR A 93 9.07 13.91 -5.72
C TYR A 93 7.69 14.12 -5.09
N LYS A 94 7.03 15.21 -5.48
CA LYS A 94 5.66 15.54 -5.06
C LYS A 94 4.64 14.61 -5.73
N PRO A 95 3.97 13.70 -4.99
CA PRO A 95 3.00 12.79 -5.58
C PRO A 95 1.82 13.60 -6.11
N ASN A 96 1.35 13.23 -7.30
CA ASN A 96 0.07 13.72 -7.78
C ASN A 96 -1.05 13.02 -7.00
N VAL A 97 -1.85 13.79 -6.26
CA VAL A 97 -3.00 13.29 -5.48
C VAL A 97 -4.30 13.24 -6.30
N GLU A 98 -4.35 13.86 -7.48
CA GLU A 98 -5.51 13.82 -8.39
C GLU A 98 -5.78 12.40 -8.91
N VAL A 99 -4.76 11.54 -8.88
CA VAL A 99 -4.89 10.13 -9.27
C VAL A 99 -5.59 9.29 -8.20
N LEU A 100 -5.87 9.85 -7.01
CA LEU A 100 -6.46 9.09 -5.93
C LEU A 100 -7.93 8.75 -6.23
N GLY A 101 -8.22 7.45 -6.25
CA GLY A 101 -9.56 6.90 -6.40
C GLY A 101 -10.15 6.40 -5.09
N VAL A 102 -11.47 6.43 -4.98
CA VAL A 102 -12.20 5.82 -3.87
C VAL A 102 -12.20 4.30 -4.07
N PHE A 103 -11.52 3.56 -3.19
CA PHE A 103 -11.51 2.09 -3.22
C PHE A 103 -12.93 1.54 -3.31
N GLY A 104 -13.14 0.55 -4.18
CA GLY A 104 -14.42 -0.10 -4.46
C GLY A 104 -15.45 0.75 -5.20
N CYS A 105 -15.06 1.88 -5.80
CA CYS A 105 -15.95 2.62 -6.69
C CYS A 105 -16.15 1.89 -8.03
N VAL A 106 -17.25 2.21 -8.71
CA VAL A 106 -17.47 1.78 -10.09
C VAL A 106 -16.46 2.50 -10.98
N ALA A 107 -15.73 1.73 -11.77
CA ALA A 107 -14.78 2.21 -12.77
C ALA A 107 -15.11 1.60 -14.14
N TYR A 108 -14.54 2.17 -15.20
CA TYR A 108 -14.70 1.65 -16.55
C TYR A 108 -13.34 1.44 -17.20
N ALA A 109 -13.03 0.19 -17.57
CA ALA A 109 -11.83 -0.14 -18.32
C ALA A 109 -12.05 0.12 -19.80
N HIS A 110 -11.17 0.89 -20.45
CA HIS A 110 -11.26 1.12 -21.89
C HIS A 110 -10.87 -0.15 -22.66
N VAL A 111 -11.78 -0.65 -23.50
CA VAL A 111 -11.52 -1.82 -24.36
C VAL A 111 -10.77 -1.33 -25.61
N PRO A 112 -9.59 -1.86 -25.98
CA PRO A 112 -8.88 -1.45 -27.20
C PRO A 112 -9.69 -1.70 -28.48
N ALA A 113 -9.45 -0.91 -29.54
CA ALA A 113 -10.18 -1.04 -30.80
C ALA A 113 -9.97 -2.41 -31.46
N GLU A 114 -8.77 -2.98 -31.30
CA GLU A 114 -8.38 -4.31 -31.77
C GLU A 114 -9.25 -5.44 -31.20
N LYS A 115 -9.83 -5.23 -30.01
CA LYS A 115 -10.70 -6.20 -29.31
C LYS A 115 -12.19 -5.93 -29.52
N ARG A 116 -12.54 -4.92 -30.33
CA ARG A 116 -13.92 -4.47 -30.57
C ARG A 116 -14.37 -4.80 -31.99
N LYS A 117 -15.63 -5.19 -32.13
CA LYS A 117 -16.36 -5.22 -33.40
C LYS A 117 -17.19 -3.94 -33.56
N LYS A 118 -17.73 -3.74 -34.76
CA LYS A 118 -18.57 -2.57 -35.08
C LYS A 118 -19.78 -2.53 -34.12
N PHE A 119 -19.99 -1.38 -33.47
CA PHE A 119 -21.01 -1.14 -32.44
C PHE A 119 -20.79 -1.76 -31.05
N ASP A 120 -19.65 -2.38 -30.78
CA ASP A 120 -19.33 -2.83 -29.42
C ASP A 120 -19.09 -1.66 -28.46
N GLY A 121 -19.41 -1.90 -27.17
CA GLY A 121 -19.12 -0.97 -26.09
C GLY A 121 -17.64 -0.64 -25.98
N LYS A 122 -17.32 0.63 -25.67
CA LYS A 122 -15.93 1.10 -25.51
C LYS A 122 -15.36 0.90 -24.11
N GLY A 123 -16.21 0.52 -23.16
CA GLY A 123 -15.86 0.42 -21.75
C GLY A 123 -16.47 -0.82 -21.12
N GLU A 124 -15.67 -1.49 -20.30
CA GLU A 124 -16.12 -2.59 -19.44
C GLU A 124 -16.29 -2.07 -18.03
N LYS A 125 -17.45 -2.37 -17.41
CA LYS A 125 -17.74 -1.93 -16.04
C LYS A 125 -16.94 -2.80 -15.07
N CYS A 126 -16.15 -2.15 -14.22
CA CYS A 126 -15.28 -2.78 -13.24
C CYS A 126 -15.43 -2.10 -11.86
N ILE A 127 -14.71 -2.63 -10.89
CA ILE A 127 -14.54 -2.09 -9.55
C ILE A 127 -13.08 -1.64 -9.40
N PHE A 128 -12.88 -0.42 -8.90
CA PHE A 128 -11.54 0.06 -8.58
C PHE A 128 -11.00 -0.61 -7.31
N ILE A 129 -9.88 -1.33 -7.43
CA ILE A 129 -9.26 -2.07 -6.32
C ILE A 129 -7.86 -1.56 -5.98
N GLY A 130 -7.42 -0.43 -6.52
CA GLY A 130 -6.17 0.23 -6.11
C GLY A 130 -5.21 0.53 -7.26
N TYR A 131 -3.93 0.66 -6.94
CA TYR A 131 -2.91 1.18 -7.84
C TYR A 131 -1.93 0.10 -8.29
N ASN A 132 -1.42 0.23 -9.51
CA ASN A 132 -0.39 -0.66 -10.03
C ASN A 132 1.01 -0.13 -9.69
N ASP A 133 1.89 -0.99 -9.18
CA ASP A 133 3.23 -0.57 -8.75
C ASP A 133 4.21 -0.39 -9.92
N ARG A 134 3.92 -0.98 -11.08
CA ARG A 134 4.82 -0.98 -12.26
C ARG A 134 4.39 -0.01 -13.35
N THR A 135 3.13 0.42 -13.33
CA THR A 135 2.54 1.24 -14.38
C THR A 135 1.72 2.36 -13.76
N LYS A 136 1.50 3.45 -14.50
CA LYS A 136 0.59 4.53 -14.08
C LYS A 136 -0.90 4.13 -14.13
N GLY A 137 -1.20 2.83 -14.12
CA GLY A 137 -2.53 2.27 -14.27
C GLY A 137 -3.20 1.95 -12.94
N TYR A 138 -4.52 1.87 -12.99
CA TYR A 138 -5.34 1.38 -11.87
C TYR A 138 -5.51 -0.14 -11.96
N LYS A 139 -5.61 -0.79 -10.79
CA LYS A 139 -6.05 -2.19 -10.68
C LYS A 139 -7.58 -2.18 -10.66
N LEU A 140 -8.18 -2.95 -11.56
CA LEU A 140 -9.63 -3.07 -11.74
C LEU A 140 -10.04 -4.55 -11.62
N PHE A 141 -11.22 -4.81 -11.07
CA PHE A 141 -11.85 -6.13 -10.97
C PHE A 141 -13.22 -6.16 -11.64
#